data_AF-A0A088EUH7-F1
#
_entry.id   AF-A0A088EUH7-F1
#
_cell.length_a   1.000
_cell.length_b   1.000
_cell.length_c   1.000
_cell.angle_alpha   90.00
_cell.angle_beta   90.00
_cell.angle_gamma   90.00
#
_symmetry.space_group_name_H-M   'P 1'
#
loop_
_entity.id
_entity.type
_entity.pdbx_description
1 polymer ?
#
loop_
_entity_poly.entity_id
_entity_poly.type
_entity_poly.pdbx_seq_one_letter_code
_entity_poly.pdbx_strand_id
1 'polypeptide(L)'
;MNYLKSDKFKYFTSKTLDKNYKGKEKRDLEKEINQKIGTREFVLAKIFYAIIKQLGLNIDETCLILLPIAQSLPDLNLFPNKENKLNSFISTYSKELKEIADSAGIEYNRFIKLHNGEYSNLYPNDVNGLAIAFNILPSQLFEYFYGDGERPMIGLFPKPSDGDASEG
;
A
#
# COMPACT_ATOMS: atom_id res chain seq x y z
N MET A 1 7.85 -12.78 -2.15
CA MET A 1 6.74 -11.83 -1.85
C MET A 1 5.42 -12.51 -2.20
N ASN A 2 4.37 -12.38 -1.39
CA ASN A 2 3.09 -13.07 -1.63
C ASN A 2 2.02 -12.02 -2.02
N TYR A 3 1.83 -11.80 -3.32
CA TYR A 3 0.84 -10.85 -3.82
C TYR A 3 -0.59 -11.34 -3.58
N LEU A 4 -1.55 -10.41 -3.53
CA LEU A 4 -2.96 -10.75 -3.36
C LEU A 4 -3.47 -11.62 -4.51
N LYS A 5 -3.69 -12.90 -4.22
CA LYS A 5 -4.27 -13.86 -5.15
C LYS A 5 -5.72 -13.50 -5.47
N SER A 6 -6.09 -13.64 -6.74
CA SER A 6 -7.44 -13.37 -7.23
C SER A 6 -8.50 -14.19 -6.50
N ASP A 7 -8.25 -15.47 -6.19
CA ASP A 7 -9.23 -16.31 -5.50
C ASP A 7 -9.48 -15.86 -4.07
N LYS A 8 -8.43 -15.45 -3.35
CA LYS A 8 -8.55 -14.86 -2.01
C LYS A 8 -9.39 -13.59 -2.06
N PHE A 9 -9.16 -12.75 -3.07
CA PHE A 9 -9.90 -11.51 -3.21
C PHE A 9 -11.36 -11.72 -3.62
N LYS A 10 -11.63 -12.62 -4.58
CA LYS A 10 -12.98 -13.04 -4.97
C LYS A 10 -13.77 -13.58 -3.79
N TYR A 11 -13.14 -14.42 -2.96
CA TYR A 11 -13.75 -14.93 -1.74
C TYR A 11 -14.12 -13.79 -0.78
N PHE A 12 -13.19 -12.86 -0.54
CA PHE A 12 -13.44 -11.69 0.30
C PHE A 12 -14.61 -10.85 -0.22
N THR A 13 -14.61 -10.51 -1.52
CA THR A 13 -15.69 -9.70 -2.12
C THR A 13 -17.03 -10.42 -2.08
N SER A 14 -17.06 -11.73 -2.33
CA SER A 14 -18.30 -12.53 -2.25
C SER A 14 -18.86 -12.54 -0.82
N LYS A 15 -18.00 -12.66 0.20
CA LYS A 15 -18.40 -12.53 1.62
C LYS A 15 -18.91 -11.14 1.99
N THR A 16 -18.33 -10.08 1.43
CA THR A 16 -18.86 -8.73 1.60
C THR A 16 -20.24 -8.59 0.95
N LEU A 17 -20.40 -9.13 -0.26
CA LEU A 17 -21.67 -9.09 -0.99
C LEU A 17 -22.78 -9.87 -0.27
N ASP A 18 -22.46 -11.05 0.27
CA ASP A 18 -23.39 -11.87 1.07
C ASP A 18 -24.00 -11.10 2.26
N LYS A 19 -23.21 -10.22 2.89
CA LYS A 19 -23.62 -9.46 4.07
C LYS A 19 -24.47 -8.25 3.72
N ASN A 20 -24.16 -7.59 2.61
CA ASN A 20 -24.65 -6.25 2.31
C ASN A 20 -25.70 -6.20 1.19
N TYR A 21 -25.82 -7.23 0.35
CA TYR A 21 -26.67 -7.22 -0.84
C TYR A 21 -27.49 -8.49 -0.99
N LYS A 22 -28.62 -8.42 -1.71
CA LYS A 22 -29.52 -9.56 -1.93
C LYS A 22 -30.04 -9.64 -3.37
N GLY A 23 -30.53 -10.81 -3.75
CA GLY A 23 -31.32 -11.00 -4.97
C GLY A 23 -30.55 -10.73 -6.28
N LYS A 24 -31.15 -9.93 -7.16
CA LYS A 24 -30.59 -9.62 -8.49
C LYS A 24 -29.38 -8.70 -8.40
N GLU A 25 -29.46 -7.63 -7.61
CA GLU A 25 -28.39 -6.65 -7.42
C GLU A 25 -27.08 -7.33 -6.99
N LYS A 26 -27.13 -8.20 -5.98
CA LYS A 26 -25.96 -8.99 -5.55
C LYS A 26 -25.34 -9.78 -6.70
N ARG A 27 -26.15 -10.49 -7.48
CA ARG A 27 -25.69 -11.34 -8.59
C ARG A 27 -25.05 -10.52 -9.71
N ASP A 28 -25.62 -9.36 -10.01
CA ASP A 28 -25.12 -8.45 -11.04
C ASP A 28 -23.77 -7.85 -10.60
N LEU A 29 -23.66 -7.38 -9.35
CA LEU A 29 -22.41 -6.87 -8.77
C LEU A 29 -21.33 -7.95 -8.69
N GLU A 30 -21.67 -9.17 -8.24
CA GLU A 30 -20.74 -10.29 -8.15
C GLU A 30 -20.16 -10.65 -9.53
N LYS A 31 -21.02 -10.64 -10.56
CA LYS A 31 -20.59 -10.88 -11.94
C LYS A 31 -19.65 -9.78 -12.43
N GLU A 32 -19.99 -8.51 -12.19
CA GLU A 32 -19.15 -7.37 -12.58
C GLU A 32 -17.77 -7.40 -11.90
N ILE A 33 -17.73 -7.64 -10.58
CA ILE A 33 -16.50 -7.75 -9.80
C ILE A 33 -15.63 -8.89 -10.32
N ASN A 34 -16.22 -10.07 -10.54
CA ASN A 34 -15.49 -11.22 -11.07
C ASN A 34 -14.94 -10.96 -12.48
N GLN A 35 -15.66 -10.21 -13.31
CA GLN A 35 -15.17 -9.78 -14.62
C GLN A 35 -13.99 -8.81 -14.51
N LYS A 36 -14.05 -7.83 -13.60
CA LYS A 36 -12.95 -6.88 -13.34
C LYS A 36 -11.69 -7.59 -12.86
N ILE A 37 -11.82 -8.56 -11.95
CA ILE A 37 -10.69 -9.36 -11.46
C ILE A 37 -10.14 -10.26 -12.59
N GLY A 38 -11.03 -10.87 -13.36
CA GLY A 38 -10.69 -11.74 -14.48
C GLY A 38 -10.05 -13.07 -14.05
N THR A 39 -9.13 -13.56 -14.88
CA THR A 39 -8.45 -14.86 -14.75
C THR A 39 -7.00 -14.76 -14.30
N ARG A 40 -6.52 -13.55 -14.00
CA ARG A 40 -5.14 -13.33 -13.54
C ARG A 40 -4.91 -14.04 -12.21
N GLU A 41 -3.69 -14.52 -11.97
CA GLU A 41 -3.33 -15.10 -10.67
C GLU A 41 -3.39 -14.04 -9.55
N PHE A 42 -2.92 -12.81 -9.83
CA PHE A 42 -2.83 -11.72 -8.87
C PHE A 42 -3.69 -10.52 -9.26
N VAL A 43 -4.24 -9.86 -8.25
CA VAL A 43 -5.07 -8.66 -8.40
C VAL A 43 -4.17 -7.43 -8.58
N LEU A 44 -4.43 -6.61 -9.60
CA LEU A 44 -3.74 -5.33 -9.78
C LEU A 44 -4.28 -4.26 -8.82
N ALA A 45 -3.43 -3.32 -8.40
CA ALA A 45 -3.79 -2.27 -7.44
C ALA A 45 -4.98 -1.42 -7.92
N LYS A 46 -5.01 -1.05 -9.20
CA LYS A 46 -6.14 -0.33 -9.81
C LYS A 46 -7.46 -1.09 -9.71
N ILE A 47 -7.44 -2.41 -9.93
CA ILE A 47 -8.63 -3.27 -9.87
C ILE A 47 -9.10 -3.41 -8.43
N PHE A 48 -8.17 -3.66 -7.51
CA PHE A 48 -8.44 -3.68 -6.08
C PHE A 48 -9.12 -2.38 -5.63
N TYR A 49 -8.49 -1.24 -5.90
CA TYR A 49 -9.01 0.08 -5.53
C TYR A 49 -10.42 0.32 -6.06
N ALA A 50 -10.65 0.10 -7.35
CA ALA A 50 -11.95 0.30 -7.97
C ALA A 50 -13.05 -0.56 -7.33
N ILE A 51 -12.75 -1.81 -6.97
CA ILE A 51 -13.71 -2.72 -6.33
C ILE A 51 -13.97 -2.31 -4.88
N ILE A 52 -12.93 -1.95 -4.11
CA ILE A 52 -13.10 -1.49 -2.72
C ILE A 52 -13.96 -0.23 -2.65
N LYS A 53 -13.72 0.74 -3.55
CA LYS A 53 -14.55 1.95 -3.67
C LYS A 53 -15.97 1.63 -4.12
N GLN A 54 -16.16 0.76 -5.11
CA GLN A 54 -17.48 0.34 -5.58
C GLN A 54 -18.30 -0.31 -4.46
N LEU A 55 -17.66 -1.06 -3.56
CA LEU A 55 -18.31 -1.69 -2.41
C LEU A 55 -18.45 -0.76 -1.19
N GLY A 56 -17.99 0.49 -1.27
CA GLY A 56 -18.03 1.45 -0.16
C GLY A 56 -17.20 1.03 1.06
N LEU A 57 -16.15 0.22 0.86
CA LEU A 57 -15.32 -0.30 1.94
C LEU A 57 -14.19 0.68 2.32
N ASN A 58 -13.76 0.65 3.59
CA ASN A 58 -12.57 1.36 4.05
C ASN A 58 -11.30 0.68 3.50
N ILE A 59 -10.47 1.43 2.78
CA ILE A 59 -9.25 0.92 2.14
C ILE A 59 -8.22 0.46 3.19
N ASP A 60 -8.00 1.26 4.22
CA ASP A 60 -6.98 0.99 5.25
C ASP A 60 -7.30 -0.31 6.01
N GLU A 61 -8.56 -0.46 6.46
CA GLU A 61 -9.03 -1.70 7.09
C GLU A 61 -8.95 -2.90 6.15
N THR A 62 -9.30 -2.71 4.88
CA THR A 62 -9.23 -3.78 3.89
C THR A 62 -7.79 -4.23 3.64
N CYS A 63 -6.84 -3.28 3.58
CA CYS A 63 -5.42 -3.57 3.49
C CYS A 63 -4.91 -4.35 4.71
N LEU A 64 -5.32 -3.98 5.92
CA LEU A 64 -4.98 -4.73 7.14
C LEU A 64 -5.47 -6.19 7.09
N ILE A 65 -6.68 -6.42 6.56
CA ILE A 65 -7.27 -7.77 6.47
C ILE A 65 -6.59 -8.60 5.36
N LEU A 66 -6.42 -8.02 4.18
CA LEU A 66 -6.05 -8.78 2.98
C LEU A 66 -4.55 -8.83 2.70
N LEU A 67 -3.83 -7.80 3.12
CA LEU A 67 -2.43 -7.54 2.79
C LEU A 67 -1.58 -7.43 4.06
N PRO A 68 -1.63 -8.41 4.99
CA PRO A 68 -0.81 -8.34 6.19
C PRO A 68 0.66 -8.26 5.78
N ILE A 69 1.29 -7.14 6.10
CA ILE A 69 2.73 -6.96 5.90
C ILE A 69 3.45 -7.70 7.02
N ALA A 70 4.51 -8.43 6.66
CA ALA A 70 5.33 -9.11 7.64
C ALA A 70 5.93 -8.06 8.59
N GLN A 71 5.76 -8.26 9.90
CA GLN A 71 6.31 -7.42 10.98
C GLN A 71 7.84 -7.33 11.00
N SER A 72 8.52 -7.87 9.98
CA SER A 72 9.97 -8.01 9.87
C SER A 72 10.60 -7.11 8.79
N LEU A 73 9.85 -6.19 8.17
CA LEU A 73 10.43 -5.25 7.23
C LEU A 73 11.21 -4.16 7.97
N PRO A 74 12.39 -3.76 7.47
CA PRO A 74 13.17 -2.70 8.11
C PRO A 74 12.45 -1.36 8.00
N ASP A 75 12.41 -0.60 9.09
CA ASP A 75 11.90 0.77 9.08
C ASP A 75 12.70 1.62 8.09
N LEU A 76 11.99 2.39 7.26
CA LEU A 76 12.65 3.35 6.38
C LEU A 76 13.16 4.52 7.22
N ASN A 77 14.44 4.50 7.56
CA ASN A 77 15.03 5.58 8.34
C ASN A 77 15.24 6.84 7.48
N LEU A 78 14.19 7.66 7.32
CA LEU A 78 14.23 8.92 6.54
C LEU A 78 15.22 9.95 7.09
N PHE A 79 15.60 9.83 8.37
CA PHE A 79 16.47 10.75 9.10
C PHE A 79 17.50 9.96 9.90
N PRO A 80 18.54 9.41 9.24
CA PRO A 80 19.59 8.72 9.97
C PRO A 80 20.27 9.72 10.93
N ASN A 81 20.24 9.42 12.23
CA ASN A 81 20.97 10.16 13.25
C ASN A 81 22.47 9.98 13.02
N LYS A 82 23.05 10.80 12.13
CA LYS A 82 24.48 10.93 11.96
C LYS A 82 24.98 12.15 12.73
N GLU A 83 26.17 12.04 13.29
CA GLU A 83 26.83 13.13 14.04
C GLU A 83 26.99 14.41 13.18
N ASN A 84 27.04 14.26 11.85
CA ASN A 84 27.17 15.37 10.91
C ASN A 84 25.80 15.82 10.38
N LYS A 85 25.35 17.00 10.82
CA LYS A 85 24.09 17.63 10.41
C LYS A 85 23.92 17.80 8.89
N LEU A 86 25.00 18.10 8.16
CA LEU A 86 24.97 18.22 6.70
C LEU A 86 24.73 16.85 6.05
N ASN A 87 25.38 15.81 6.57
CA ASN A 87 25.16 14.44 6.11
C ASN A 87 23.73 13.98 6.41
N SER A 88 23.20 14.28 7.61
CA SER A 88 21.80 14.00 7.94
C SER A 88 20.84 14.69 6.97
N PHE A 89 21.07 15.97 6.66
CA PHE A 89 20.26 16.74 5.71
C PHE A 89 20.33 16.17 4.28
N ILE A 90 21.54 15.90 3.75
CA ILE A 90 21.71 15.40 2.37
C ILE A 90 21.20 13.96 2.23
N SER A 91 21.40 13.12 3.25
CA SER A 91 21.04 11.69 3.20
C SER A 91 19.55 11.45 2.98
N THR A 92 18.68 12.37 3.43
CA THR A 92 17.23 12.33 3.16
C THR A 92 16.91 12.39 1.67
N TYR A 93 17.75 13.05 0.86
CA TYR A 93 17.60 13.19 -0.59
C TYR A 93 18.41 12.16 -1.40
N SER A 94 19.37 11.48 -0.77
CA SER A 94 20.28 10.52 -1.42
C SER A 94 19.94 9.07 -1.10
N LYS A 95 18.71 8.79 -0.64
CA LYS A 95 18.29 7.44 -0.29
C LYS A 95 18.41 6.49 -1.47
N GLU A 96 19.01 5.34 -1.22
CA GLU A 96 19.11 4.30 -2.21
C GLU A 96 17.72 3.68 -2.44
N LEU A 97 17.32 3.56 -3.71
CA LEU A 97 16.08 2.88 -4.12
C LEU A 97 15.96 1.47 -3.51
N LYS A 98 17.10 0.86 -3.16
CA LYS A 98 17.18 -0.42 -2.47
C LYS A 98 16.60 -0.38 -1.06
N GLU A 99 16.91 0.64 -0.27
CA GLU A 99 16.33 0.80 1.08
C GLU A 99 14.81 0.95 1.01
N ILE A 100 14.33 1.74 0.05
CA ILE A 100 12.88 1.94 -0.14
C ILE A 100 12.22 0.62 -0.53
N ALA A 101 12.82 -0.12 -1.46
CA ALA A 101 12.31 -1.42 -1.87
C ALA A 101 12.26 -2.40 -0.69
N ASP A 102 13.33 -2.49 0.10
CA ASP A 102 13.43 -3.38 1.26
C ASP A 102 12.39 -3.00 2.33
N SER A 103 12.24 -1.72 2.67
CA SER A 103 11.24 -1.23 3.63
C SER A 103 9.79 -1.41 3.15
N ALA A 104 9.55 -1.29 1.84
CA ALA A 104 8.24 -1.56 1.25
C ALA A 104 7.97 -3.06 1.01
N GLY A 105 8.98 -3.91 1.24
CA GLY A 105 8.92 -5.35 0.97
C GLY A 105 8.87 -5.71 -0.52
N ILE A 106 9.17 -4.77 -1.42
CA ILE A 106 9.14 -4.94 -2.88
C ILE A 106 10.50 -5.50 -3.33
N GLU A 107 10.49 -6.49 -4.21
CA GLU A 107 11.75 -6.97 -4.82
C GLU A 107 12.46 -5.82 -5.56
N TYR A 108 13.74 -5.58 -5.23
CA TYR A 108 14.51 -4.46 -5.76
C TYR A 108 14.46 -4.35 -7.30
N ASN A 109 14.65 -5.45 -8.03
CA ASN A 109 14.58 -5.44 -9.50
C ASN A 109 13.20 -4.99 -10.02
N ARG A 110 12.13 -5.43 -9.36
CA ARG A 110 10.77 -4.98 -9.68
C ARG A 110 10.61 -3.50 -9.37
N PHE A 111 11.11 -3.04 -8.22
CA PHE A 111 11.04 -1.64 -7.82
C PHE A 111 11.76 -0.72 -8.82
N ILE A 112 12.96 -1.10 -9.27
CA ILE A 112 13.69 -0.37 -10.32
C ILE A 112 12.88 -0.31 -11.62
N LYS A 113 12.29 -1.42 -12.06
CA LYS A 113 11.46 -1.44 -13.27
C LYS A 113 10.20 -0.58 -13.15
N LEU A 114 9.57 -0.55 -11.97
CA LEU A 114 8.45 0.35 -11.69
C LEU A 114 8.89 1.81 -11.71
N HIS A 115 10.01 2.13 -11.06
CA HIS A 115 10.58 3.47 -11.01
C HIS A 115 10.95 4.00 -12.40
N ASN A 116 11.53 3.15 -13.25
CA ASN A 116 11.92 3.51 -14.62
C ASN A 116 10.74 3.50 -15.60
N GLY A 117 9.54 3.13 -15.17
CA GLY A 117 8.35 3.04 -16.03
C GLY A 117 8.31 1.82 -16.95
N GLU A 118 9.22 0.85 -16.80
CA GLU A 118 9.20 -0.42 -17.52
C GLU A 118 8.02 -1.30 -17.11
N TYR A 119 7.61 -1.21 -15.83
CA TYR A 119 6.36 -1.77 -15.34
C TYR A 119 5.38 -0.66 -15.00
N SER A 120 4.18 -0.74 -15.59
CA SER A 120 3.10 0.24 -15.38
C SER A 120 2.10 -0.16 -14.29
N ASN A 121 2.16 -1.41 -13.81
CA ASN A 121 1.14 -1.97 -12.92
C ASN A 121 1.72 -2.32 -11.55
N LEU A 122 1.25 -1.60 -10.53
CA LEU A 122 1.46 -1.94 -9.12
C LEU A 122 0.47 -3.03 -8.69
N TYR A 123 0.90 -3.84 -7.74
CA TYR A 123 0.02 -4.70 -6.96
C TYR A 123 -0.43 -3.97 -5.68
N PRO A 124 -1.58 -4.35 -5.08
CA PRO A 124 -2.04 -3.76 -3.83
C PRO A 124 -0.99 -3.86 -2.73
N ASN A 125 -0.21 -4.94 -2.69
CA ASN A 125 0.90 -5.11 -1.77
C ASN A 125 2.01 -4.07 -1.98
N ASP A 126 2.30 -3.68 -3.22
CA ASP A 126 3.32 -2.66 -3.51
C ASP A 126 2.87 -1.31 -2.95
N VAL A 127 1.61 -0.93 -3.19
CA VAL A 127 1.03 0.32 -2.70
C VAL A 127 0.96 0.32 -1.16
N ASN A 128 0.46 -0.75 -0.55
CA ASN A 128 0.40 -0.88 0.90
C ASN A 128 1.80 -0.84 1.53
N GLY A 129 2.77 -1.54 0.95
CA GLY A 129 4.15 -1.57 1.40
C GLY A 129 4.80 -0.19 1.37
N LEU A 130 4.64 0.54 0.26
CA LEU A 130 5.13 1.91 0.15
C LEU A 130 4.45 2.83 1.17
N ALA A 131 3.13 2.72 1.34
CA ALA A 131 2.42 3.54 2.31
C ALA A 131 2.96 3.35 3.73
N ILE A 132 3.14 2.10 4.17
CA ILE A 132 3.74 1.80 5.48
C ILE A 132 5.18 2.30 5.57
N ALA A 133 6.01 2.04 4.55
CA ALA A 133 7.42 2.46 4.54
C ALA A 133 7.57 3.99 4.69
N PHE A 134 6.64 4.76 4.12
CA PHE A 134 6.63 6.22 4.21
C PHE A 134 5.75 6.76 5.35
N ASN A 135 5.24 5.89 6.24
CA ASN A 135 4.39 6.25 7.36
C ASN A 135 3.16 7.11 6.95
N ILE A 136 2.49 6.70 5.88
CA ILE A 136 1.23 7.27 5.39
C ILE A 136 0.15 6.19 5.34
N LEU A 137 -1.11 6.59 5.27
CA LEU A 137 -2.21 5.65 5.16
C LEU A 137 -2.26 5.04 3.75
N PRO A 138 -2.51 3.72 3.60
CA PRO A 138 -2.74 3.10 2.30
C PRO A 138 -3.78 3.85 1.45
N SER A 139 -4.89 4.27 2.06
CA SER A 139 -5.95 5.05 1.42
C SER A 139 -5.41 6.30 0.73
N GLN A 140 -4.52 7.06 1.38
CA GLN A 140 -3.91 8.26 0.79
C GLN A 140 -3.12 7.93 -0.49
N LEU A 141 -2.35 6.84 -0.47
CA LEU A 141 -1.52 6.48 -1.61
C LEU A 141 -2.34 5.83 -2.75
N PHE A 142 -3.39 5.06 -2.42
CA PHE A 142 -4.33 4.54 -3.41
C PHE A 142 -5.12 5.65 -4.11
N GLU A 143 -5.62 6.63 -3.35
CA GLU A 143 -6.32 7.80 -3.89
C GLU A 143 -5.41 8.63 -4.78
N TYR A 144 -4.13 8.80 -4.43
CA TYR A 144 -3.16 9.49 -5.28
C TYR A 144 -2.88 8.75 -6.60
N PHE A 145 -2.75 7.42 -6.58
CA PHE A 145 -2.42 6.67 -7.80
C PHE A 145 -3.62 6.39 -8.71
N TYR A 146 -4.82 6.25 -8.16
CA TYR A 146 -5.98 5.73 -8.90
C TYR A 146 -7.29 6.48 -8.69
N GLY A 147 -7.32 7.43 -7.74
CA GLY A 147 -8.46 8.31 -7.49
C GLY A 147 -8.13 9.75 -7.85
N ASP A 148 -8.76 10.66 -7.13
CA ASP A 148 -8.57 12.12 -7.25
C ASP A 148 -7.80 12.68 -6.04
N GLY A 149 -7.05 11.81 -5.33
CA GLY A 149 -6.31 12.19 -4.14
C GLY A 149 -5.11 13.08 -4.46
N GLU A 150 -4.88 14.07 -3.61
CA GLU A 150 -3.66 14.87 -3.68
C GLU A 150 -2.42 14.02 -3.34
N ARG A 151 -1.25 14.49 -3.79
CA ARG A 151 0.03 13.88 -3.43
C ARG A 151 0.18 13.88 -1.90
N PRO A 152 0.36 12.72 -1.25
CA PRO A 152 0.51 12.65 0.20
C PRO A 152 1.75 13.43 0.64
N MET A 153 1.59 14.28 1.66
CA MET A 153 2.72 14.87 2.34
C MET A 153 3.32 13.84 3.30
N ILE A 154 4.51 13.36 2.98
CA ILE A 154 5.29 12.54 3.91
C ILE A 154 5.75 13.50 5.00
N GLY A 155 5.31 13.27 6.24
CA GLY A 155 5.74 14.06 7.38
C GLY A 155 7.25 13.97 7.53
N LEU A 156 7.98 14.98 7.08
CA LEU A 156 9.42 15.12 7.27
C LEU A 156 9.78 15.51 8.71
N PHE A 157 8.83 15.39 9.64
CA PHE A 157 9.04 15.71 11.04
C PHE A 157 9.62 14.47 11.73
N PRO A 158 10.69 14.63 12.53
CA PRO A 158 11.24 13.52 13.30
C PRO A 158 10.14 12.93 14.18
N LYS A 159 10.13 11.59 14.29
CA LYS A 159 9.36 10.87 15.30
C LYS A 159 9.69 11.52 16.65
N PRO A 160 8.72 11.93 17.48
CA PRO A 160 9.01 12.32 18.85
C PRO A 160 9.79 11.15 19.47
N SER A 161 10.98 11.41 19.98
CA SER A 161 11.70 10.40 20.76
C SER A 161 10.83 10.01 21.95
N ASP A 162 10.68 8.71 22.20
CA ASP A 162 10.05 8.15 23.40
C ASP A 162 10.90 8.44 24.66
N GLY A 163 11.23 9.71 24.90
CA GLY A 163 12.27 10.14 25.84
C GLY A 163 12.08 11.49 26.51
N ASP A 164 10.98 12.21 26.26
CA ASP A 164 10.63 13.43 27.02
C ASP A 164 9.44 13.17 27.96
N ALA A 165 9.49 12.02 28.65
CA ALA A 165 8.61 11.71 29.78
C ALA A 165 9.44 11.17 30.96
N SER A 166 10.36 12.01 31.42
CA SER A 166 10.92 12.00 32.78
C SER A 166 11.77 13.26 32.93
N GLU A 167 11.74 14.09 33.95
CA GLU A 167 10.96 14.31 35.16
C GLU A 167 11.60 15.57 35.77
N GLY A 168 10.86 16.33 36.60
CA GLY A 168 11.44 17.10 37.71
C GLY A 168 12.00 18.49 37.41
#